data_AF-A0A401QAE3-F1
#
_entry.id   AF-A0A401QAE3-F1
#
_cell.length_a   1.000
_cell.length_b   1.000
_cell.length_c   1.000
_cell.angle_alpha   90.00
_cell.angle_beta   90.00
_cell.angle_gamma   90.00
#
_symmetry.space_group_name_H-M   'P 1'
#
loop_
_entity.id
_entity.type
_entity.pdbx_description
1 polymer ?
#
loop_
_entity_poly.entity_id
_entity_poly.type
_entity_poly.pdbx_seq_one_letter_code
_entity_poly.pdbx_strand_id
1 'polypeptide(L)'
;MLLPNEHIFFQIQDLVTDLKEKLSNHFQEVIVGLMYPPAFFDAYQLRNAMKGIGTDENCLIEILASRTNDEINAINEVYLMQFDVPIQFDVESETSGHFRDALVILTQVFCNLLIWYPVCFVFYEINIVP
;
A
#
# COMPACT_ATOMS: atom_id res chain seq x y z
N MET A 1 -13.00 21.35 -6.33
CA MET A 1 -12.67 21.67 -4.93
C MET A 1 -11.49 20.79 -4.60
N LEU A 2 -10.28 21.34 -4.59
CA LEU A 2 -9.06 20.55 -4.34
C LEU A 2 -9.02 20.20 -2.85
N LEU A 3 -8.64 18.97 -2.52
CA LEU A 3 -8.52 18.54 -1.13
C LEU A 3 -7.41 19.37 -0.44
N PRO A 4 -7.55 19.71 0.85
CA PRO A 4 -6.62 20.59 1.58
C PRO A 4 -5.15 20.12 1.59
N ASN A 5 -4.88 18.89 1.17
CA ASN A 5 -3.55 18.27 1.16
C ASN A 5 -2.76 18.47 -0.16
N GLU A 6 -3.40 18.92 -1.24
CA GLU A 6 -2.70 19.08 -2.53
C GLU A 6 -1.66 20.21 -2.51
N HIS A 7 -1.91 21.29 -1.76
CA HIS A 7 -0.97 22.41 -1.64
C HIS A 7 0.31 22.04 -0.87
N ILE A 8 0.21 21.14 0.11
CA ILE A 8 1.37 20.65 0.88
C ILE A 8 2.21 19.70 0.01
N PHE A 9 1.55 18.86 -0.78
CA PHE A 9 2.20 17.92 -1.69
C PHE A 9 3.08 18.63 -2.73
N PHE A 10 2.59 19.71 -3.34
CA PHE A 10 3.33 20.45 -4.35
C PHE A 10 4.62 21.10 -3.81
N GLN A 11 4.60 21.53 -2.54
CA GLN A 11 5.76 22.17 -1.91
C GLN A 11 6.81 21.14 -1.43
N ILE A 12 6.37 19.96 -1.01
CA ILE A 12 7.28 18.85 -0.66
C ILE A 12 8.02 18.34 -1.91
N GLN A 13 7.38 18.36 -3.07
CA GLN A 13 7.96 17.79 -4.30
C GLN A 13 9.17 18.58 -4.83
N ASP A 14 9.16 19.91 -4.71
CA ASP A 14 10.30 20.76 -5.10
C ASP A 14 11.51 20.49 -4.19
N LEU A 15 11.29 20.46 -2.88
CA LEU A 15 12.35 20.18 -1.90
C LEU A 15 12.89 18.74 -2.02
N VAL A 16 12.03 17.75 -2.25
CA VAL A 16 12.46 16.37 -2.48
C VAL A 16 13.33 16.26 -3.73
N THR A 17 13.01 17.00 -4.79
CA THR A 17 13.81 17.01 -6.03
C THR A 17 15.19 17.59 -5.77
N ASP A 18 15.27 18.75 -5.12
CA ASP A 18 16.52 19.39 -4.71
C ASP A 18 17.41 18.48 -3.85
N LEU A 19 16.81 17.76 -2.89
CA LEU A 19 17.53 16.84 -2.03
C LEU A 19 18.04 15.61 -2.80
N LYS A 20 17.27 15.11 -3.78
CA LYS A 20 17.69 14.02 -4.65
C LYS A 20 18.88 14.38 -5.54
N GLU A 21 19.00 15.65 -5.94
CA GLU A 21 20.12 16.12 -6.75
C GLU A 21 21.38 16.39 -5.94
N LYS A 22 21.23 16.86 -4.68
CA LYS A 22 22.36 17.28 -3.83
C LYS A 22 22.93 16.16 -2.97
N LEU A 23 22.14 15.15 -2.64
CA LEU A 23 22.56 14.01 -1.83
C LEU A 23 22.78 12.79 -2.72
N SER A 24 23.52 11.80 -2.21
CA SER A 24 23.75 10.54 -2.93
C SER A 24 23.66 9.33 -2.00
N ASN A 25 23.44 8.16 -2.60
CA ASN A 25 23.44 6.84 -1.96
C ASN A 25 22.40 6.74 -0.82
N HIS A 26 22.63 5.85 0.14
CA HIS A 26 21.71 5.58 1.25
C HIS A 26 21.31 6.82 2.07
N PHE A 27 22.19 7.82 2.17
CA PHE A 27 21.85 9.05 2.88
C PHE A 27 20.75 9.83 2.17
N GLN A 28 20.79 9.88 0.84
CA GLN A 28 19.72 10.47 0.03
C GLN A 28 18.40 9.73 0.23
N GLU A 29 18.41 8.39 0.19
CA GLU A 29 17.22 7.56 0.34
C GLU A 29 16.53 7.81 1.69
N VAL A 30 17.32 7.85 2.78
CA VAL A 30 16.80 8.13 4.13
C VAL A 30 16.22 9.53 4.22
N ILE A 31 16.96 10.55 3.79
CA ILE A 31 16.50 11.95 3.90
C ILE A 31 15.25 12.18 3.07
N VAL A 32 15.19 11.64 1.85
CA VAL A 32 14.02 11.74 0.99
C VAL A 32 12.83 10.98 1.58
N GLY A 33 13.06 9.78 2.12
CA GLY A 33 12.01 8.99 2.79
C GLY A 33 11.37 9.74 3.96
N LEU A 34 12.19 10.41 4.77
CA LEU A 34 11.75 11.21 5.92
C LEU A 34 10.91 12.45 5.54
N MET A 35 10.92 12.87 4.26
CA MET A 35 10.11 13.99 3.78
C MET A 35 8.68 13.61 3.41
N TYR A 36 8.38 12.30 3.29
CA TYR A 36 7.05 11.82 2.95
C TYR A 36 6.21 11.59 4.22
N PRO A 37 4.90 11.89 4.19
CA PRO A 37 3.99 11.44 5.24
C PRO A 37 4.02 9.91 5.38
N PRO A 38 3.82 9.35 6.59
CA PRO A 38 3.99 7.91 6.83
C PRO A 38 3.22 7.01 5.86
N ALA A 39 1.94 7.29 5.62
CA ALA A 39 1.12 6.49 4.69
C ALA A 39 1.61 6.54 3.24
N PHE A 40 2.17 7.68 2.81
CA PHE A 40 2.78 7.82 1.47
C PHE A 40 4.08 7.03 1.35
N PHE A 41 4.90 7.07 2.41
CA PHE A 41 6.13 6.30 2.44
C PHE A 41 5.84 4.80 2.41
N ASP A 42 4.94 4.32 3.29
CA ASP A 42 4.55 2.90 3.32
C ASP A 42 3.93 2.46 1.98
N ALA A 43 3.03 3.24 1.38
CA ALA A 43 2.46 2.93 0.06
C ALA A 43 3.53 2.82 -1.04
N TYR A 44 4.50 3.73 -1.05
CA TYR A 44 5.62 3.71 -1.98
C TYR A 44 6.51 2.47 -1.77
N GLN A 45 6.82 2.12 -0.53
CA GLN A 45 7.64 0.95 -0.19
C GLN A 45 6.94 -0.35 -0.60
N LEU A 46 5.64 -0.46 -0.37
CA LEU A 46 4.82 -1.59 -0.81
C LEU A 46 4.83 -1.73 -2.34
N ARG A 47 4.64 -0.63 -3.07
CA ARG A 47 4.69 -0.63 -4.54
C ARG A 47 6.06 -1.06 -5.05
N ASN A 48 7.13 -0.58 -4.43
CA ASN A 48 8.49 -0.97 -4.80
C ASN A 48 8.80 -2.43 -4.48
N ALA A 49 8.33 -2.95 -3.35
CA ALA A 49 8.50 -4.35 -2.96
C ALA A 49 7.83 -5.31 -3.96
N MET A 50 6.77 -4.86 -4.63
CA MET A 50 6.02 -5.59 -5.65
C MET A 50 6.51 -5.30 -7.08
N LYS A 51 7.52 -4.45 -7.27
CA LYS A 51 7.99 -4.04 -8.60
C LYS A 51 9.26 -4.79 -8.99
N GLY A 52 9.21 -5.51 -10.10
CA GLY A 52 10.40 -6.04 -10.77
C GLY A 52 10.40 -7.56 -10.91
N ILE A 53 11.59 -8.16 -10.94
CA ILE A 53 11.73 -9.62 -10.99
C ILE A 53 11.81 -10.12 -9.56
N GLY A 54 10.71 -10.71 -9.09
CA GLY A 54 10.54 -11.17 -7.71
C GLY A 54 9.91 -10.11 -6.81
N THR A 55 9.61 -10.53 -5.59
CA THR A 55 8.87 -9.75 -4.59
C THR A 55 9.70 -9.65 -3.32
N ASP A 56 9.82 -8.45 -2.75
CA ASP A 56 10.43 -8.28 -1.42
C ASP A 56 9.41 -8.64 -0.33
N GLU A 57 9.29 -9.94 -0.09
CA GLU A 57 8.34 -10.51 0.88
C GLU A 57 8.58 -9.98 2.31
N ASN A 58 9.83 -9.69 2.67
CA ASN A 58 10.14 -9.17 4.01
C ASN A 58 9.56 -7.77 4.21
N CYS A 59 9.67 -6.90 3.21
CA CYS A 59 9.08 -5.57 3.23
C CYS A 59 7.55 -5.64 3.34
N LEU A 60 6.90 -6.53 2.55
CA LEU A 60 5.45 -6.73 2.62
C LEU A 60 5.01 -7.18 4.02
N ILE A 61 5.68 -8.17 4.60
CA ILE A 61 5.39 -8.66 5.95
C ILE A 61 5.60 -7.55 6.99
N GLU A 62 6.74 -6.85 6.92
CA GLU A 62 7.08 -5.81 7.89
C GLU A 62 6.01 -4.74 7.96
N ILE A 63 5.54 -4.23 6.81
CA ILE A 63 4.55 -3.17 6.77
C ILE A 63 3.16 -3.72 7.13
N LEU A 64 2.68 -4.75 6.41
CA LEU A 64 1.30 -5.22 6.54
C LEU A 64 1.01 -5.91 7.87
N ALA A 65 2.00 -6.55 8.50
CA ALA A 65 1.80 -7.25 9.77
C ALA A 65 2.05 -6.38 11.01
N SER A 66 2.62 -5.18 10.86
CA SER A 66 2.92 -4.29 12.01
C SER A 66 2.03 -3.05 12.10
N ARG A 67 1.41 -2.62 11.00
CA ARG A 67 0.55 -1.42 10.95
C ARG A 67 -0.80 -1.70 11.59
N THR A 68 -1.33 -0.69 12.26
CA THR A 68 -2.67 -0.69 12.83
C THR A 68 -3.73 -0.57 11.72
N ASN A 69 -4.98 -0.91 12.02
CA ASN A 69 -6.07 -0.85 11.03
C ASN A 69 -6.26 0.57 10.46
N ASP A 70 -6.14 1.60 11.30
CA ASP A 70 -6.26 3.00 10.85
C ASP A 70 -5.13 3.38 9.91
N GLU A 71 -3.90 2.91 10.18
CA GLU A 71 -2.75 3.11 9.30
C GLU A 71 -2.92 2.34 7.99
N ILE A 72 -3.39 1.09 8.02
CA ILE A 72 -3.69 0.31 6.80
C ILE A 72 -4.76 1.00 5.96
N ASN A 73 -5.80 1.56 6.57
CA ASN A 73 -6.82 2.32 5.84
C ASN A 73 -6.23 3.57 5.17
N ALA A 74 -5.38 4.32 5.88
CA ALA A 74 -4.69 5.47 5.31
C ALA A 74 -3.74 5.07 4.16
N ILE A 75 -3.04 3.94 4.30
CA ILE A 75 -2.18 3.38 3.25
C ILE A 75 -3.03 3.00 2.04
N ASN A 76 -4.17 2.34 2.22
CA ASN A 76 -5.09 1.96 1.14
C ASN A 76 -5.56 3.17 0.33
N GLU A 77 -5.98 4.25 1.01
CA GLU A 77 -6.42 5.49 0.36
C GLU A 77 -5.29 6.13 -0.46
N VAL A 78 -4.10 6.25 0.14
CA VAL A 78 -2.94 6.86 -0.52
C VAL A 78 -2.44 6.00 -1.68
N TYR A 79 -2.37 4.68 -1.50
CA TYR A 79 -1.92 3.74 -2.53
C TYR A 79 -2.82 3.80 -3.76
N LEU A 80 -4.15 3.77 -3.56
CA LEU A 80 -5.12 3.90 -4.64
C LEU A 80 -4.99 5.26 -5.35
N MET A 81 -4.84 6.35 -4.59
CA MET A 81 -4.66 7.69 -5.15
C MET A 81 -3.36 7.83 -5.96
N GLN A 82 -2.28 7.17 -5.55
CA GLN A 82 -0.97 7.31 -6.19
C GLN A 82 -0.78 6.40 -7.41
N PHE A 83 -1.38 5.21 -7.40
CA PHE A 83 -1.10 4.17 -8.39
C PHE A 83 -2.33 3.73 -9.19
N ASP A 84 -3.51 4.30 -8.89
CA ASP A 84 -4.80 4.00 -9.54
C ASP A 84 -5.18 2.51 -9.50
N VAL A 85 -4.60 1.75 -8.56
CA VAL A 85 -4.84 0.32 -8.35
C VAL A 85 -4.93 0.06 -6.84
N PRO A 86 -5.89 -0.74 -6.35
CA PRO A 86 -5.94 -1.13 -4.95
C PRO A 86 -4.75 -2.01 -4.57
N ILE A 87 -4.15 -1.80 -3.39
CA ILE A 87 -3.01 -2.61 -2.92
C ILE A 87 -3.32 -4.11 -2.91
N GLN A 88 -4.54 -4.50 -2.54
CA GLN A 88 -4.97 -5.90 -2.54
C GLN A 88 -4.73 -6.55 -3.90
N PHE A 89 -5.03 -5.85 -5.00
CA PHE A 89 -4.93 -6.41 -6.34
C PHE A 89 -3.46 -6.66 -6.73
N ASP A 90 -2.56 -5.74 -6.40
CA ASP A 90 -1.12 -5.95 -6.62
C ASP A 90 -0.58 -7.07 -5.71
N VAL A 91 -1.01 -7.15 -4.45
CA VAL A 91 -0.60 -8.25 -3.55
C VAL A 91 -1.08 -9.60 -4.10
N GLU A 92 -2.30 -9.67 -4.64
CA GLU A 92 -2.84 -10.87 -5.28
C GLU A 92 -2.08 -11.27 -6.54
N SER A 93 -1.57 -10.31 -7.32
CA SER A 93 -0.81 -10.59 -8.55
C SER A 93 0.63 -11.02 -8.28
N GLU A 94 1.27 -10.46 -7.25
CA GLU A 94 2.69 -10.68 -6.96
C GLU A 94 2.98 -11.81 -5.96
N THR A 95 1.95 -12.40 -5.35
CA THR A 95 2.10 -13.47 -4.35
C THR A 95 1.14 -14.64 -4.61
N SER A 96 1.42 -15.79 -4.00
CA SER A 96 0.59 -16.99 -4.21
C SER A 96 0.42 -17.84 -2.95
N GLY A 97 -0.54 -18.78 -3.02
CA GLY A 97 -0.83 -19.73 -1.95
C GLY A 97 -1.28 -19.06 -0.64
N HIS A 98 -1.03 -19.74 0.48
CA HIS A 98 -1.41 -19.27 1.81
C HIS A 98 -0.73 -17.95 2.21
N PHE A 99 0.44 -17.68 1.64
CA PHE A 99 1.15 -16.43 1.89
C PHE A 99 0.36 -15.24 1.34
N ARG A 100 -0.10 -15.32 0.07
CA ARG A 100 -1.00 -14.33 -0.51
C ARG A 100 -2.25 -14.15 0.32
N ASP A 101 -2.92 -15.25 0.66
CA ASP A 101 -4.21 -15.19 1.36
C ASP A 101 -4.07 -14.47 2.71
N ALA A 102 -2.97 -14.70 3.43
CA ALA A 102 -2.65 -13.99 4.67
C ALA A 102 -2.39 -12.50 4.43
N LEU A 103 -1.60 -12.14 3.43
CA LEU A 103 -1.32 -10.72 3.11
C LEU A 103 -2.58 -9.98 2.67
N VAL A 104 -3.42 -10.59 1.84
CA VAL A 104 -4.70 -9.99 1.41
C VAL A 104 -5.58 -9.67 2.62
N ILE A 105 -5.69 -10.58 3.58
CA ILE A 105 -6.44 -10.34 4.83
C ILE A 105 -5.87 -9.12 5.57
N LEU A 106 -4.54 -8.99 5.64
CA LEU A 106 -3.88 -7.85 6.29
C LEU A 106 -4.06 -6.53 5.52
N THR A 107 -4.32 -6.55 4.21
CA THR A 107 -4.64 -5.31 3.47
C THR A 107 -6.05 -4.80 3.74
N GLN A 108 -6.97 -5.66 4.17
CA GLN A 108 -8.41 -5.37 4.25
C GLN A 108 -8.90 -4.93 5.64
N VAL A 109 -8.01 -4.83 6.65
CA VAL A 109 -8.37 -5.05 8.06
C VAL A 109 -9.65 -4.34 8.52
N PHE A 110 -10.71 -5.14 8.58
CA PHE A 110 -12.04 -4.94 9.19
C PHE A 110 -12.60 -3.51 9.18
N CYS A 111 -12.79 -2.92 8.01
CA CYS A 111 -13.83 -1.91 7.83
C CYS A 111 -15.21 -2.62 7.84
N ASN A 112 -15.71 -2.94 9.04
CA ASN A 112 -16.99 -3.60 9.35
C ASN A 112 -17.27 -4.94 8.62
N LEU A 113 -17.54 -5.98 9.41
CA LEU A 113 -18.12 -7.28 9.01
C LEU A 113 -19.49 -7.19 8.28
N LEU A 114 -19.89 -6.01 7.76
CA LEU A 114 -21.20 -5.75 7.17
C LEU A 114 -21.16 -5.35 5.69
N ILE A 115 -20.00 -5.07 5.08
CA ILE A 115 -19.94 -4.73 3.64
C ILE A 115 -19.43 -5.90 2.77
N TRP A 116 -18.75 -6.88 3.36
CA TRP A 116 -18.34 -8.10 2.66
C TRP A 116 -19.38 -9.23 2.68
N TYR A 117 -20.48 -9.07 3.43
CA TYR A 117 -21.52 -10.10 3.53
C TYR A 117 -22.32 -10.33 2.23
N PRO A 118 -22.62 -9.34 1.37
CA PRO A 118 -23.33 -9.65 0.12
C PRO A 118 -22.41 -10.02 -1.06
N VAL A 119 -21.10 -9.76 -1.02
CA VAL A 119 -20.23 -10.00 -2.20
C VAL A 119 -19.46 -11.33 -2.11
N CYS A 120 -18.99 -11.75 -0.93
CA CYS A 120 -18.38 -13.08 -0.76
C CYS A 120 -19.40 -14.23 -0.68
N PHE A 121 -20.63 -13.97 -0.20
CA PHE A 121 -21.66 -15.00 -0.12
C PHE A 121 -22.11 -15.46 -1.52
N VAL A 122 -22.14 -14.55 -2.49
CA VAL A 122 -22.48 -14.90 -3.88
C VAL A 122 -21.39 -15.75 -4.51
N PHE A 123 -20.10 -15.50 -4.28
CA PHE A 123 -19.05 -16.32 -4.91
C PHE A 123 -18.82 -17.69 -4.24
N TYR A 124 -19.08 -17.81 -2.93
CA TYR A 124 -18.87 -19.07 -2.21
C TYR A 124 -20.00 -20.10 -2.45
N GLU A 125 -21.25 -19.65 -2.69
CA GLU A 125 -22.36 -20.58 -2.99
C GLU A 125 -22.42 -21.07 -4.45
N ILE A 126 -21.75 -20.42 -5.41
CA ILE A 126 -21.83 -20.86 -6.83
C ILE A 126 -20.83 -22.00 -7.15
N ASN A 127 -19.91 -22.36 -6.24
CA ASN A 127 -18.92 -23.43 -6.49
C ASN A 127 -18.86 -24.54 -5.43
N ILE A 128 -19.88 -24.70 -4.57
CA ILE A 128 -20.02 -25.92 -3.75
C ILE A 128 -21.38 -26.60 -4.04
N VAL A 129 -21.32 -27.42 -5.08
CA VAL A 129 -22.05 -28.69 -5.33
C VAL A 129 -23.51 -28.59 -5.84
N PRO A 130 -23.88 -29.40 -6.85
CA PRO A 130 -23.14 -30.55 -7.41
C PRO A 130 -22.36 -30.27 -8.70
#